data_AF-A0A1V6ESI2-F1
#
_entry.id   AF-A0A1V6ESI2-F1
#
_cell.length_a   1.000
_cell.length_b   1.000
_cell.length_c   1.000
_cell.angle_alpha   90.00
_cell.angle_beta   90.00
_cell.angle_gamma   90.00
#
_symmetry.space_group_name_H-M   'P 1'
#
loop_
_entity.id
_entity.type
_entity.pdbx_description
1 polymer ?
#
loop_
_entity_poly.entity_id
_entity_poly.type
_entity_poly.pdbx_seq_one_letter_code
_entity_poly.pdbx_strand_id
1 'polypeptide(L)'
;MIRNYGHFLLAFAALLFQVFPGIFIYVAPGLSYAPGHSLVEARVWTVSIAGLAGLALAGLLLTSAASYRLLTRSRAVIAWPMVLFFCVPAWLLSVFYLHAVLVFLAWV
;
A
#
# COMPACT_ATOMS: atom_id res chain seq x y z
N MET A 1 -8.83 3.10 -29.99
CA MET A 1 -8.69 1.72 -29.45
C MET A 1 -7.98 1.66 -28.08
N ILE A 2 -8.11 2.67 -27.20
CA ILE A 2 -7.36 2.76 -25.92
C ILE A 2 -8.21 2.45 -24.66
N ARG A 3 -9.52 2.32 -24.80
CA ARG A 3 -10.44 2.39 -23.63
C ARG A 3 -10.52 1.13 -22.75
N ASN A 4 -9.93 0.01 -23.17
CA ASN A 4 -10.15 -1.28 -22.52
C ASN A 4 -8.92 -1.95 -21.87
N TYR A 5 -7.72 -1.35 -21.84
CA TYR A 5 -6.54 -1.98 -21.18
C TYR A 5 -6.22 -1.43 -19.78
N GLY A 6 -7.00 -0.46 -19.27
CA GLY A 6 -6.72 0.20 -18.00
C GLY A 6 -6.73 -0.74 -16.77
N HIS A 7 -7.38 -1.91 -16.86
CA HIS A 7 -7.35 -2.90 -15.78
C HIS A 7 -5.98 -3.58 -15.62
N PHE A 8 -5.20 -3.69 -16.70
CA PHE A 8 -3.83 -4.20 -16.62
C PHE A 8 -2.88 -3.17 -16.00
N LEU A 9 -3.06 -1.90 -16.34
CA LEU A 9 -2.32 -0.81 -15.72
C LEU A 9 -2.59 -0.72 -14.21
N LEU A 10 -3.81 -1.04 -13.79
CA LEU A 10 -4.21 -0.96 -12.38
C LEU A 10 -3.46 -1.98 -11.50
N ALA A 11 -3.18 -3.18 -12.01
CA ALA A 11 -2.38 -4.18 -11.29
C ALA A 11 -0.93 -3.72 -11.10
N PHE A 12 -0.34 -3.15 -12.15
CA PHE A 12 1.01 -2.57 -12.07
C PHE A 12 1.05 -1.37 -11.12
N ALA A 13 0.06 -0.48 -11.21
CA ALA A 13 -0.08 0.66 -10.31
C ALA A 13 -0.25 0.21 -8.85
N ALA A 14 -0.94 -0.90 -8.59
CA ALA A 14 -1.11 -1.44 -7.25
C ALA A 14 0.21 -1.89 -6.60
N LEU A 15 1.10 -2.49 -7.40
CA LEU A 15 2.45 -2.84 -6.95
C LEU A 15 3.31 -1.58 -6.78
N LEU A 16 3.28 -0.67 -7.74
CA LEU A 16 4.06 0.57 -7.70
C LEU A 16 3.65 1.47 -6.53
N PHE A 17 2.38 1.42 -6.12
CA PHE A 17 1.87 2.13 -4.96
C PHE A 17 2.54 1.68 -3.65
N GLN A 18 3.04 0.44 -3.57
CA GLN A 18 3.75 -0.05 -2.38
C GLN A 18 5.07 0.67 -2.10
N VAL A 19 5.59 1.42 -3.07
CA VAL A 19 6.75 2.31 -2.88
C VAL A 19 6.42 3.44 -1.89
N PHE A 20 5.18 3.94 -1.87
CA PHE A 20 4.79 5.03 -0.98
C PHE A 20 4.89 4.66 0.52
N PRO A 21 4.31 3.53 1.00
CA PRO A 21 4.57 3.05 2.35
C PRO A 21 6.07 2.93 2.68
N GLY A 22 6.87 2.39 1.76
CA GLY A 22 8.32 2.24 1.97
C GLY A 22 9.05 3.57 2.14
N ILE A 23 8.76 4.54 1.26
CA ILE A 23 9.30 5.91 1.37
C ILE A 23 8.84 6.55 2.67
N PHE A 24 7.57 6.39 3.03
CA PHE A 24 7.01 6.96 4.26
C PHE A 24 7.76 6.43 5.50
N ILE A 25 7.99 5.13 5.59
CA ILE A 25 8.76 4.51 6.69
C ILE A 25 10.20 5.04 6.74
N TYR A 26 10.83 5.25 5.58
CA TYR A 26 12.21 5.75 5.52
C TYR A 26 12.34 7.23 5.92
N VAL A 27 11.38 8.06 5.49
CA VAL A 27 11.43 9.52 5.67
C VAL A 27 10.85 9.95 7.01
N ALA A 28 9.86 9.24 7.55
CA ALA A 28 9.17 9.62 8.79
C ALA A 28 10.13 9.86 9.98
N PRO A 29 11.13 8.99 10.27
CA PRO A 29 12.08 9.23 11.35
C PRO A 29 12.94 10.48 11.13
N GLY A 30 13.34 10.75 9.88
CA GLY A 30 14.13 11.94 9.54
C GLY A 30 13.35 13.23 9.75
N LEU A 31 12.04 13.23 9.49
CA LEU A 31 11.19 14.40 9.73
C LEU A 31 10.87 14.61 11.22
N SER A 32 10.78 13.54 12.00
CA SER A 32 10.43 13.63 13.42
C SER A 32 11.61 13.89 14.35
N TYR A 33 12.80 13.36 14.01
CA TYR A 33 13.98 13.41 14.88
C TYR A 33 15.13 14.27 14.33
N ALA A 34 14.92 15.00 13.22
CA ALA A 34 15.93 15.94 12.71
C ALA A 34 16.23 17.07 13.71
N PRO A 35 17.50 17.54 13.77
CA PRO A 35 17.87 18.65 14.65
C PRO A 35 17.00 19.89 14.37
N GLY A 36 16.36 20.43 15.41
CA GLY A 36 15.54 21.64 15.31
C GLY A 36 14.02 21.42 15.17
N HIS A 37 13.54 20.18 15.10
CA HIS A 37 12.09 19.89 15.10
C HIS A 37 11.58 19.55 16.50
N SER A 38 10.56 20.28 16.97
CA SER A 38 9.93 20.14 18.29
C SER A 38 8.49 19.63 18.19
N LEU A 39 8.26 18.60 17.36
CA LEU A 39 6.94 17.98 17.34
C LEU A 39 6.75 17.17 18.63
N VAL A 40 5.65 17.44 19.34
CA VAL A 40 5.21 16.63 20.49
C VAL A 40 5.13 15.17 20.06
N GLU A 41 5.88 14.30 20.73
CA GLU A 41 6.08 12.89 20.39
C GLU A 41 4.76 12.14 20.15
N ALA A 42 3.73 12.44 20.96
CA ALA A 42 2.39 11.87 20.81
C ALA A 42 1.72 12.20 19.45
N ARG A 43 1.97 13.39 18.88
CA ARG A 43 1.45 13.77 17.55
C ARG A 43 2.19 13.05 16.43
N VAL A 44 3.51 12.89 16.55
CA VAL A 44 4.33 12.16 15.57
C VAL A 44 3.88 10.71 15.48
N TRP A 45 3.67 10.07 16.63
CA TRP A 45 3.19 8.68 16.69
C TRP A 45 1.84 8.54 16.00
N THR A 46 0.85 9.38 16.37
CA THR A 46 -0.50 9.31 15.81
C THR A 46 -0.50 9.52 14.28
N VAL A 47 0.25 10.51 13.79
CA VAL A 47 0.35 10.80 12.36
C VAL A 47 1.04 9.68 11.59
N SER A 48 2.08 9.07 12.18
CA SER A 48 2.80 7.96 11.56
C SER A 48 1.92 6.73 11.43
N ILE A 49 1.21 6.37 12.49
CA ILE A 49 0.28 5.24 12.52
C ILE A 49 -0.89 5.48 11.57
N ALA A 50 -1.54 6.66 11.62
CA ALA A 50 -2.67 6.97 10.75
C ALA A 50 -2.27 7.03 9.27
N GLY A 51 -1.10 7.63 8.96
CA GLY A 51 -0.57 7.69 7.60
C GLY A 51 -0.26 6.31 7.03
N LEU A 52 0.43 5.46 7.82
CA LEU A 52 0.79 4.12 7.39
C LEU A 52 -0.44 3.21 7.27
N ALA A 53 -1.41 3.34 8.18
CA ALA A 53 -2.71 2.66 8.09
C ALA A 53 -3.47 3.07 6.82
N GLY A 54 -3.54 4.37 6.54
CA GLY A 54 -4.19 4.91 5.34
C GLY A 54 -3.56 4.39 4.05
N LEU A 55 -2.23 4.40 3.97
CA LEU A 55 -1.50 3.86 2.82
C LEU A 55 -1.69 2.33 2.68
N ALA A 56 -1.63 1.58 3.78
CA ALA A 56 -1.85 0.13 3.76
C ALA A 56 -3.27 -0.22 3.28
N LEU A 57 -4.29 0.47 3.80
CA LEU A 57 -5.68 0.28 3.40
C LEU A 57 -5.92 0.68 1.94
N ALA A 58 -5.35 1.81 1.49
CA ALA A 58 -5.43 2.22 0.10
C ALA A 58 -4.78 1.18 -0.82
N GLY A 59 -3.60 0.66 -0.45
CA GLY A 59 -2.92 -0.43 -1.16
C GLY A 59 -3.78 -1.69 -1.26
N LEU A 60 -4.41 -2.11 -0.16
CA LEU A 60 -5.33 -3.24 -0.09
C LEU A 60 -6.57 -3.06 -0.97
N LEU A 61 -7.17 -1.87 -0.96
CA LEU A 61 -8.33 -1.55 -1.81
C LEU A 61 -7.94 -1.57 -3.29
N LEU A 62 -6.80 -0.97 -3.64
CA LEU A 62 -6.36 -0.83 -5.02
C LEU A 62 -5.98 -2.18 -5.63
N THR A 63 -5.27 -3.01 -4.88
CA THR A 63 -4.94 -4.40 -5.27
C THR A 63 -6.17 -5.32 -5.36
N SER A 64 -7.13 -5.18 -4.44
CA SER A 64 -8.38 -5.94 -4.47
C SER A 64 -9.23 -5.55 -5.69
N ALA A 65 -9.33 -4.25 -5.97
CA ALA A 65 -10.00 -3.74 -7.17
C ALA A 65 -9.28 -4.17 -8.46
N ALA A 66 -7.94 -4.22 -8.47
CA ALA A 66 -7.15 -4.74 -9.59
C ALA A 66 -7.49 -6.20 -9.87
N SER A 67 -7.43 -7.03 -8.83
CA SER A 67 -7.67 -8.46 -8.90
C SER A 67 -9.10 -8.75 -9.35
N TYR A 68 -10.07 -8.06 -8.78
CA TYR A 68 -11.48 -8.19 -9.18
C TYR A 68 -11.69 -7.83 -10.65
N ARG A 69 -11.11 -6.72 -11.13
CA ARG A 69 -11.24 -6.30 -12.54
C ARG A 69 -10.54 -7.27 -13.50
N LEU A 70 -9.39 -7.81 -13.12
CA LEU A 70 -8.69 -8.83 -13.93
C LEU A 70 -9.51 -10.11 -14.03
N LEU A 71 -10.09 -10.58 -12.93
CA LEU A 71 -10.88 -11.81 -12.91
C LEU A 71 -12.23 -11.66 -13.62
N THR A 72 -12.85 -10.48 -13.59
CA THR A 72 -14.18 -10.26 -14.19
C THR A 72 -14.16 -9.79 -15.64
N ARG A 73 -13.08 -9.17 -16.11
CA ARG A 73 -13.01 -8.57 -17.46
C ARG A 73 -11.89 -9.11 -18.35
N SER A 74 -11.00 -9.97 -17.84
CA SER A 74 -9.88 -10.51 -18.62
C SER A 74 -9.96 -12.03 -18.74
N ARG A 75 -9.30 -12.59 -19.76
CA ARG A 75 -9.19 -14.05 -19.92
C ARG A 75 -8.36 -14.62 -18.78
N ALA A 76 -8.79 -15.75 -18.22
CA ALA A 76 -8.11 -16.41 -17.10
C ALA A 76 -6.61 -16.63 -17.33
N VAL A 77 -6.21 -16.95 -18.57
CA VAL A 77 -4.81 -17.17 -18.97
C VAL A 77 -3.91 -15.94 -18.75
N ILE A 78 -4.45 -14.72 -18.86
CA ILE A 78 -3.70 -13.47 -18.67
C ILE A 78 -3.92 -12.93 -17.25
N ALA A 79 -5.13 -13.11 -16.70
CA ALA A 79 -5.47 -12.65 -15.36
C ALA A 79 -4.62 -13.35 -14.30
N TRP A 80 -4.46 -14.68 -14.39
CA TRP A 80 -3.68 -15.46 -13.42
C TRP A 80 -2.24 -14.98 -13.23
N PRO A 81 -1.40 -14.88 -14.29
CA PRO A 81 -0.03 -14.42 -14.11
C PRO A 81 0.01 -12.98 -13.59
N MET A 82 -0.87 -12.09 -14.03
CA MET A 82 -0.87 -10.72 -13.53
C MET A 82 -1.26 -10.61 -12.05
N VAL A 83 -2.24 -11.40 -11.62
CA VAL A 83 -2.60 -11.48 -10.20
C VAL A 83 -1.41 -12.02 -9.40
N LEU A 84 -0.78 -13.09 -9.87
CA LEU A 84 0.28 -13.78 -9.14
C LEU A 84 1.58 -12.96 -9.04
N PHE A 85 1.97 -12.25 -10.10
CA PHE A 85 3.20 -11.45 -10.13
C PHE A 85 3.03 -10.01 -9.61
N PHE A 86 1.84 -9.42 -9.68
CA PHE A 86 1.64 -8.02 -9.28
C PHE A 86 0.69 -7.87 -8.08
N CYS A 87 -0.49 -8.48 -8.14
CA CYS A 87 -1.48 -8.31 -7.08
C CYS A 87 -1.10 -9.03 -5.79
N VAL A 88 -0.63 -10.27 -5.86
CA VAL A 88 -0.27 -11.07 -4.68
C VAL A 88 0.86 -10.42 -3.86
N PRO A 89 1.99 -9.99 -4.46
CA PRO A 89 3.03 -9.31 -3.70
C PRO A 89 2.52 -8.00 -3.09
N ALA A 90 1.72 -7.23 -3.83
CA ALA A 90 1.14 -6.00 -3.33
C ALA A 90 0.11 -6.22 -2.21
N TRP A 91 -0.64 -7.33 -2.24
CA TRP A 91 -1.50 -7.79 -1.15
C TRP A 91 -0.69 -8.09 0.10
N LEU A 92 0.35 -8.92 -0.03
CA LEU A 92 1.22 -9.31 1.08
C LEU A 92 1.85 -8.10 1.74
N LEU A 93 2.37 -7.16 0.95
CA LEU A 93 2.95 -5.91 1.46
C LEU A 93 1.90 -5.07 2.20
N SER A 94 0.71 -4.87 1.62
CA SER A 94 -0.37 -4.10 2.26
C SER A 94 -0.80 -4.72 3.59
N VAL A 95 -0.96 -6.04 3.63
CA VAL A 95 -1.31 -6.79 4.85
C VAL A 95 -0.19 -6.71 5.88
N PHE A 96 1.07 -6.81 5.45
CA PHE A 96 2.22 -6.69 6.35
C PHE A 96 2.29 -5.30 6.99
N TYR A 97 2.09 -4.23 6.21
CA TYR A 97 2.03 -2.87 6.72
C TYR A 97 0.86 -2.68 7.69
N LEU A 98 -0.33 -3.20 7.36
CA LEU A 98 -1.49 -3.14 8.24
C LEU A 98 -1.26 -3.93 9.55
N HIS A 99 -0.63 -5.10 9.46
CA HIS A 99 -0.26 -5.89 10.61
C HIS A 99 0.72 -5.13 11.51
N ALA A 100 1.74 -4.50 10.94
CA ALA A 100 2.67 -3.67 11.69
C ALA A 100 1.95 -2.53 12.43
N VAL A 101 1.03 -1.83 11.77
CA VAL A 101 0.18 -0.80 12.41
C VAL A 101 -0.57 -1.38 13.60
N LEU A 102 -1.24 -2.53 13.43
CA LEU A 102 -2.04 -3.15 14.49
C LEU A 102 -1.17 -3.60 15.67
N VAL A 103 0.02 -4.14 15.42
CA VAL A 103 0.97 -4.51 16.48
C VAL A 103 1.39 -3.28 17.28
N PHE A 104 1.73 -2.16 16.61
CA PHE A 104 2.06 -0.92 17.30
C PHE A 104 0.86 -0.30 18.03
N LEU A 105 -0.35 -0.46 17.50
CA LEU A 105 -1.56 0.04 18.15
C LEU A 105 -1.93 -0.76 19.40
N ALA A 106 -1.75 -2.08 19.36
CA ALA A 106 -2.05 -2.98 20.48
C ALA A 106 -0.97 -2.95 21.58
N TRP A 107 0.23 -2.48 21.25
CA TRP A 107 1.32 -2.30 22.20
C TRP A 107 1.17 -1.05 23.09
N VAL A 108 0.46 -0.02 22.58
CA VAL A 108 0.15 1.20 23.33
C VAL A 108 -1.05 0.98 24.25
#